data_AF-A0A1Y3RS46-F1
#
_entry.id   AF-A0A1Y3RS46-F1
#
_cell.length_a   1.000
_cell.length_b   1.000
_cell.length_c   1.000
_cell.angle_alpha   90.00
_cell.angle_beta   90.00
_cell.angle_gamma   90.00
#
_symmetry.space_group_name_H-M   'P 1'
#
loop_
_entity.id
_entity.type
_entity.pdbx_description
1 polymer ?
#
loop_
_entity_poly.entity_id
_entity_poly.type
_entity_poly.pdbx_seq_one_letter_code
_entity_poly.pdbx_strand_id
1 'polypeptide(L)'
;MNFHETICGRRFFDAQLPHLIKALERIADGLTQPKMSLPHGMTIEPNFLHDLYYGEYEPSVFKEQDKKQQVLNHTVSAAETALRGELSKTPAALAAFEVYQTAAGERNSAVIEQAFESGYRTAMQMLFAGLVSAPPEDHANG
;
A
#
# COMPACT_ATOMS: atom_id res chain seq x y z
N MET A 1 6.40 -33.15 52.90
CA MET A 1 7.42 -32.14 52.54
C MET A 1 6.81 -31.27 51.45
N ASN A 2 6.77 -29.96 51.66
CA ASN A 2 6.13 -29.03 50.73
C ASN A 2 7.07 -28.69 49.57
N PHE A 3 6.52 -28.37 48.39
CA PHE A 3 7.30 -28.10 47.18
C PHE A 3 8.38 -27.02 47.40
N HIS A 4 8.05 -25.91 48.07
CA HIS A 4 8.96 -24.80 48.37
C HIS A 4 10.12 -25.19 49.32
N GLU A 5 9.99 -26.27 50.08
CA GLU A 5 11.04 -26.78 50.96
C GLU A 5 12.06 -27.66 50.20
N THR A 6 11.68 -28.14 49.01
CA THR A 6 12.55 -28.98 48.18
C THR A 6 13.65 -28.15 47.50
N ILE A 7 14.74 -28.81 47.10
CA ILE A 7 15.82 -28.17 46.33
C ILE A 7 15.28 -27.64 44.98
N CYS A 8 14.37 -28.38 44.37
CA CYS A 8 13.70 -27.98 43.13
C CYS A 8 12.82 -26.73 43.33
N GLY A 9 12.03 -26.69 44.41
CA GLY A 9 11.19 -25.53 44.73
C GLY A 9 12.02 -24.28 45.00
N ARG A 10 13.10 -24.39 45.79
CA ARG A 10 14.04 -23.27 45.99
C ARG A 10 14.62 -22.75 44.69
N ARG A 11 15.11 -23.62 43.80
CA ARG A 11 15.60 -23.21 42.46
C ARG A 11 14.51 -22.54 41.61
N PHE A 12 13.27 -23.01 41.71
CA PHE A 12 12.14 -22.40 41.01
C PHE A 12 11.88 -20.98 41.51
N PHE A 13 11.75 -20.78 42.83
CA PHE A 13 11.43 -19.46 43.40
C PHE A 13 12.60 -18.48 43.38
N ASP A 14 13.83 -18.94 43.60
CA ASP A 14 15.00 -18.06 43.75
C ASP A 14 15.64 -17.69 42.41
N ALA A 15 15.45 -18.50 41.36
CA ALA A 15 16.03 -18.25 40.05
C ALA A 15 14.99 -18.19 38.93
N GLN A 16 14.22 -19.27 38.73
CA GLN A 16 13.33 -19.38 37.56
C GLN A 16 12.19 -18.35 37.56
N LEU A 17 11.56 -18.12 38.71
CA LEU A 17 10.47 -17.16 38.85
C LEU A 17 10.94 -15.71 38.60
N PRO A 18 12.06 -15.23 39.17
CA PRO A 18 12.65 -13.94 38.80
C PRO A 18 12.97 -13.80 37.31
N HIS A 19 13.47 -14.85 36.65
CA HIS A 19 13.73 -14.82 35.22
C HIS A 19 12.43 -14.70 34.40
N LEU A 20 11.38 -15.41 34.81
CA LEU A 20 10.07 -15.33 34.17
C LEU A 20 9.45 -13.93 34.32
N ILE A 21 9.53 -13.34 35.52
CA ILE A 21 9.06 -11.97 35.76
C ILE A 21 9.78 -10.98 34.84
N LYS A 22 11.12 -11.04 34.77
CA LYS A 22 11.91 -10.17 33.87
C LYS A 22 11.59 -10.37 32.40
N ALA A 23 11.27 -11.59 31.99
CA ALA A 23 10.85 -11.87 30.61
C ALA A 23 9.50 -11.22 30.31
N LEU A 24 8.54 -11.30 31.25
CA LEU A 24 7.23 -10.67 31.11
C LEU A 24 7.33 -9.14 31.14
N GLU A 25 8.16 -8.56 32.01
CA GLU A 25 8.46 -7.12 32.03
C GLU A 25 9.03 -6.66 30.69
N ARG A 26 10.02 -7.38 30.13
CA ARG A 26 10.59 -7.07 28.81
C ARG A 26 9.57 -7.16 27.68
N ILE A 27 8.67 -8.13 27.72
CA ILE A 27 7.60 -8.27 26.73
C ILE A 27 6.62 -7.10 26.88
N ALA A 28 6.23 -6.75 28.10
CA ALA A 28 5.35 -5.62 28.37
C ALA A 28 5.97 -4.30 27.88
N ASP A 29 7.25 -4.06 28.19
CA ASP A 29 8.01 -2.91 27.72
C ASP A 29 8.02 -2.85 26.18
N GLY A 30 8.30 -3.98 25.53
CA GLY A 30 8.30 -4.09 24.06
C GLY A 30 6.92 -3.88 23.43
N LEU A 31 5.83 -4.21 24.12
CA LEU A 31 4.46 -3.95 23.69
C LEU A 31 4.01 -2.51 23.94
N THR A 32 4.57 -1.84 24.96
CA THR A 32 4.31 -0.42 25.25
C THR A 32 5.10 0.55 24.39
N GLN A 33 6.18 0.10 23.73
CA GLN A 33 6.87 0.95 22.76
C GLN A 33 5.94 1.20 21.55
N PRO A 34 5.68 2.47 21.18
CA PRO A 34 4.87 2.77 20.01
C PRO A 34 5.56 2.16 18.78
N LYS A 35 4.85 1.27 18.07
CA LYS A 35 5.24 0.80 16.74
C LYS A 35 5.51 2.03 15.87
N MET A 36 6.79 2.27 15.55
CA MET A 36 7.33 3.38 14.76
C MET A 36 6.43 4.62 14.73
N SER A 37 6.63 5.53 15.68
CA SER A 37 6.11 6.89 15.56
C SER A 37 6.52 7.43 14.18
N LEU A 38 5.55 7.73 13.31
CA LEU A 38 5.83 8.58 12.15
C LEU A 38 6.57 9.82 12.70
N PRO A 39 7.66 10.27 12.06
CA PRO A 39 8.37 11.46 12.52
C PRO A 39 7.34 12.59 12.69
N HIS A 40 7.26 13.09 13.93
CA HIS A 40 6.39 14.21 14.30
C HIS A 40 6.69 15.38 13.35
N GLY A 41 5.72 15.74 12.50
CA GLY A 41 5.86 16.83 11.55
C GLY A 41 5.45 16.53 10.10
N MET A 42 5.14 15.28 9.75
CA MET A 42 4.57 15.00 8.43
C MET A 42 3.06 15.28 8.44
N THR A 43 2.68 16.54 8.21
CA THR A 43 1.32 16.88 7.77
C THR A 43 1.14 16.34 6.36
N ILE A 44 0.43 15.21 6.23
CA ILE A 44 -0.07 14.76 4.94
C ILE A 44 -1.16 15.77 4.55
N GLU A 45 -0.89 16.56 3.51
CA GLU A 45 -1.89 17.44 2.92
C GLU A 45 -3.14 16.59 2.58
N PRO A 46 -4.35 16.96 3.02
CA PRO A 46 -5.55 16.15 2.79
C PRO A 46 -5.80 15.82 1.32
N ASN A 47 -5.36 16.69 0.41
CA ASN A 47 -5.50 16.53 -1.03
C ASN A 47 -4.24 16.02 -1.71
N PHE A 48 -3.22 15.58 -0.97
CA PHE A 48 -1.93 15.17 -1.54
C PHE A 48 -2.07 14.13 -2.65
N LEU A 49 -2.93 13.11 -2.47
CA LEU A 49 -3.14 12.08 -3.49
C LEU A 49 -3.90 12.61 -4.71
N HIS A 50 -4.90 13.46 -4.47
CA HIS A 50 -5.63 14.14 -5.52
C HIS A 50 -4.69 15.05 -6.34
N ASP A 51 -3.89 15.90 -5.70
CA ASP A 51 -2.96 16.81 -6.37
C ASP A 51 -1.83 16.05 -7.09
N LEU A 52 -1.37 14.94 -6.51
CA LEU A 52 -0.47 14.03 -7.20
C LEU A 52 -1.15 13.46 -8.46
N TYR A 53 -2.32 12.85 -8.36
CA TYR A 53 -2.95 12.14 -9.48
C TYR A 53 -3.48 13.06 -10.59
N TYR A 54 -3.92 14.27 -10.24
CA TYR A 54 -4.51 15.25 -11.18
C TYR A 54 -3.56 16.39 -11.57
N GLY A 55 -2.38 16.53 -10.93
CA GLY A 55 -1.43 17.61 -11.18
C GLY A 55 0.01 17.16 -11.49
N GLU A 56 0.62 16.36 -10.61
CA GLU A 56 2.08 16.17 -10.58
C GLU A 56 2.56 14.71 -10.80
N TYR A 57 1.65 13.78 -11.13
CA TYR A 57 2.01 12.38 -11.35
C TYR A 57 2.72 12.21 -12.70
N GLU A 58 4.05 12.14 -12.67
CA GLU A 58 4.86 11.76 -13.82
C GLU A 58 5.09 10.22 -13.82
N PRO A 59 4.45 9.45 -14.72
CA PRO A 59 4.56 7.99 -14.75
C PRO A 59 5.98 7.50 -15.06
N SER A 60 6.78 8.35 -15.71
CA SER A 60 8.16 8.10 -16.16
C SER A 60 9.13 7.75 -15.02
N VAL A 61 8.80 8.18 -13.78
CA VAL A 61 9.68 8.06 -12.61
C VAL A 61 9.68 6.63 -12.04
N PHE A 62 8.62 5.85 -12.30
CA PHE A 62 8.44 4.50 -11.75
C PHE A 62 8.42 3.43 -12.85
N LYS A 63 9.62 3.07 -13.33
CA LYS A 63 9.93 2.06 -14.37
C LYS A 63 9.34 2.34 -15.75
N GLU A 64 10.01 1.78 -16.76
CA GLU A 64 9.51 1.72 -18.14
C GLU A 64 8.09 1.13 -18.15
N GLN A 65 7.16 1.85 -18.77
CA GLN A 65 5.78 1.42 -18.93
C GLN A 65 5.73 -0.01 -19.48
N ASP A 66 5.04 -0.92 -18.78
CA ASP A 66 4.93 -2.32 -19.16
C ASP A 66 4.50 -2.43 -20.63
N LYS A 67 5.18 -3.26 -21.43
CA LYS A 67 4.87 -3.49 -22.85
C LYS A 67 3.38 -3.79 -23.06
N LYS A 68 2.74 -4.46 -22.11
CA LYS A 68 1.30 -4.73 -22.13
C LYS A 68 0.47 -3.44 -22.02
N GLN A 69 0.85 -2.52 -21.16
CA GLN A 69 0.17 -1.23 -21.01
C GLN A 69 0.33 -0.37 -22.26
N GLN A 70 1.50 -0.36 -22.90
CA GLN A 70 1.71 0.38 -24.15
C GLN A 70 0.78 -0.11 -25.27
N VAL A 71 0.63 -1.43 -25.41
CA VAL A 71 -0.30 -2.03 -26.39
C VAL A 71 -1.75 -1.62 -26.09
N LEU A 72 -2.17 -1.71 -24.82
CA LEU A 72 -3.52 -1.32 -24.42
C LEU A 72 -3.79 0.17 -24.68
N ASN A 73 -2.83 1.05 -24.36
CA ASN A 73 -2.93 2.48 -24.65
C ASN A 73 -3.11 2.72 -26.15
N HIS A 74 -2.29 2.06 -26.99
CA HIS A 74 -2.42 2.19 -28.43
C HIS A 74 -3.78 1.71 -28.94
N THR A 75 -4.30 0.59 -28.42
CA THR A 75 -5.64 0.08 -28.78
C THR A 75 -6.74 1.07 -28.40
N VAL A 76 -6.68 1.66 -27.20
CA VAL A 76 -7.64 2.67 -26.75
C VAL A 76 -7.57 3.92 -27.63
N SER A 77 -6.38 4.45 -27.90
CA SER A 77 -6.21 5.63 -28.76
C SER A 77 -6.72 5.40 -30.18
N ALA A 78 -6.48 4.20 -30.74
CA ALA A 78 -6.99 3.86 -32.07
C ALA A 78 -8.52 3.77 -32.10
N ALA A 79 -9.13 3.15 -31.08
CA ALA A 79 -10.58 3.04 -30.95
C ALA A 79 -11.24 4.42 -30.75
N GLU A 80 -10.64 5.28 -29.92
CA GLU A 80 -11.13 6.65 -29.72
C GLU A 80 -11.05 7.47 -31.02
N THR A 81 -9.96 7.36 -31.76
CA THR A 81 -9.78 8.07 -33.04
C THR A 81 -10.84 7.65 -34.06
N ALA A 82 -11.11 6.35 -34.18
CA ALA A 82 -12.15 5.83 -35.06
C ALA A 82 -13.55 6.33 -34.65
N LEU A 83 -13.85 6.29 -33.35
CA LEU A 83 -15.12 6.75 -32.81
C LEU A 83 -15.32 8.26 -33.00
N ARG A 84 -14.27 9.06 -32.76
CA ARG A 84 -14.29 10.51 -33.00
C ARG A 84 -14.51 10.83 -34.48
N GLY A 85 -13.92 10.04 -35.39
CA GLY A 85 -14.16 10.13 -36.83
C GLY A 85 -15.64 9.94 -37.20
N GLU A 86 -16.31 8.95 -36.60
CA GLU A 86 -17.74 8.72 -36.84
C GLU A 86 -18.63 9.81 -36.23
N LEU A 87 -18.32 10.24 -34.99
CA LEU A 87 -19.09 11.28 -34.28
C LEU A 87 -18.89 12.69 -34.85
N SER A 88 -17.78 12.94 -35.57
CA SER A 88 -17.51 14.23 -36.23
C SER A 88 -18.57 14.63 -37.26
N LYS A 89 -19.36 13.66 -37.75
CA LYS A 89 -20.51 13.86 -38.65
C LYS A 89 -21.68 14.57 -37.97
N THR A 90 -21.68 14.68 -36.63
CA THR A 90 -22.76 15.33 -35.86
C THR A 90 -22.17 16.12 -34.68
N PRO A 91 -22.15 17.46 -34.73
CA PRO A 91 -21.52 18.30 -33.70
C PRO A 91 -22.06 18.06 -32.27
N ALA A 92 -23.36 17.82 -32.14
CA ALA A 92 -23.97 17.52 -30.85
C ALA A 92 -23.52 16.17 -30.26
N ALA A 93 -23.25 15.18 -31.11
CA ALA A 93 -22.78 13.87 -30.68
C ALA A 93 -21.31 13.93 -30.25
N LEU A 94 -20.48 14.72 -30.94
CA LEU A 94 -19.10 14.98 -30.55
C LEU A 94 -19.03 15.71 -29.20
N ALA A 95 -19.84 16.75 -28.99
CA ALA A 95 -19.89 17.48 -27.72
C ALA A 95 -20.34 16.58 -26.55
N ALA A 96 -21.38 15.75 -26.76
CA ALA A 96 -21.82 14.79 -25.75
C ALA A 96 -20.74 13.74 -25.43
N PHE A 97 -19.95 13.33 -26.43
CA PHE A 97 -18.85 12.40 -26.25
C PHE A 97 -17.68 13.01 -25.46
N GLU A 98 -17.35 14.29 -25.66
CA GLU A 98 -16.34 14.98 -24.86
C GLU A 98 -16.75 15.11 -23.39
N VAL A 99 -18.01 15.47 -23.13
CA VAL A 99 -18.56 15.49 -21.77
C VAL A 99 -18.48 14.10 -21.12
N TYR A 100 -18.83 13.05 -21.88
CA TYR A 100 -18.68 11.67 -21.42
C TYR A 100 -17.23 11.32 -21.11
N GLN A 101 -16.28 11.67 -21.97
CA GLN A 101 -14.86 11.39 -21.75
C GLN A 101 -14.33 12.07 -20.49
N THR A 102 -14.69 13.34 -20.26
CA THR A 102 -14.32 14.05 -19.03
C THR A 102 -14.89 13.36 -17.80
N ALA A 103 -16.19 13.07 -17.78
CA ALA A 103 -16.83 12.40 -16.65
C ALA A 103 -16.28 10.98 -16.41
N ALA A 104 -16.02 10.22 -17.48
CA ALA A 104 -15.42 8.89 -17.39
C ALA A 104 -13.98 8.95 -16.89
N GLY A 105 -13.21 9.95 -17.31
CA GLY A 105 -11.85 10.25 -16.86
C GLY A 105 -11.82 10.58 -15.38
N GLU A 106 -12.63 11.54 -14.93
CA GLU A 106 -12.75 11.92 -13.51
C GLU A 106 -13.12 10.72 -12.62
N ARG A 107 -14.11 9.92 -13.05
CA ARG A 107 -14.49 8.69 -12.34
C ARG A 107 -13.35 7.68 -12.29
N ASN A 108 -12.64 7.47 -13.40
CA ASN A 108 -11.52 6.52 -13.45
C ASN A 108 -10.38 6.96 -12.53
N SER A 109 -10.05 8.24 -12.54
CA SER A 109 -9.06 8.84 -11.65
C SER A 109 -9.41 8.67 -10.18
N ALA A 110 -10.66 8.96 -9.78
CA ALA A 110 -11.12 8.76 -8.40
C ALA A 110 -11.05 7.29 -7.94
N VAL A 111 -11.36 6.34 -8.84
CA VAL A 111 -11.23 4.91 -8.55
C VAL A 111 -9.77 4.51 -8.33
N ILE A 112 -8.85 5.05 -9.14
CA ILE A 112 -7.41 4.76 -9.01
C ILE A 112 -6.84 5.37 -7.72
N GLU A 113 -7.24 6.59 -7.37
CA GLU A 113 -6.89 7.24 -6.12
C GLU A 113 -7.31 6.37 -4.91
N GLN A 114 -8.57 5.93 -4.87
CA GLN A 114 -9.08 5.08 -3.80
C GLN A 114 -8.38 3.70 -3.75
N ALA A 115 -8.11 3.09 -4.91
CA ALA A 115 -7.40 1.82 -5.01
C ALA A 115 -5.96 1.95 -4.48
N PHE A 116 -5.28 3.07 -4.77
CA PHE A 116 -3.97 3.36 -4.23
C PHE A 116 -4.00 3.60 -2.72
N GLU A 117 -4.90 4.45 -2.21
CA GLU A 117 -5.02 4.72 -0.76
C GLU A 117 -5.25 3.43 0.02
N SER A 118 -6.21 2.60 -0.44
CA SER A 118 -6.52 1.32 0.19
C SER A 118 -5.36 0.32 0.09
N GLY A 119 -4.68 0.24 -1.06
CA GLY A 119 -3.51 -0.62 -1.26
C GLY A 119 -2.33 -0.21 -0.37
N TYR A 120 -2.04 1.09 -0.30
CA TYR A 120 -0.99 1.63 0.56
C TYR A 120 -1.29 1.40 2.04
N ARG A 121 -2.51 1.73 2.50
CA ARG A 121 -2.93 1.47 3.89
C ARG A 121 -2.79 -0.02 4.24
N THR A 122 -3.20 -0.90 3.33
CA THR A 122 -3.08 -2.35 3.53
C THR A 122 -1.62 -2.79 3.60
N ALA A 123 -0.77 -2.32 2.68
CA ALA A 123 0.66 -2.64 2.67
C ALA A 123 1.35 -2.18 3.96
N MET A 124 1.04 -0.97 4.44
CA MET A 124 1.56 -0.46 5.72
C MET A 124 1.08 -1.30 6.91
N GLN A 125 -0.19 -1.72 6.93
CA GLN A 125 -0.71 -2.62 7.96
C GLN A 125 0.01 -3.98 7.93
N MET A 126 0.29 -4.53 6.76
CA MET A 126 1.06 -5.77 6.60
C MET A 126 2.49 -5.60 7.11
N LEU A 127 3.16 -4.49 6.78
CA LEU A 127 4.49 -4.15 7.29
C LEU A 127 4.50 -4.08 8.83
N PHE A 128 3.52 -3.39 9.44
CA PHE A 128 3.37 -3.30 10.90
C PHE A 128 2.99 -4.63 11.56
N ALA A 129 2.42 -5.56 10.81
CA ALA A 129 2.16 -6.93 11.23
C ALA A 129 3.38 -7.85 11.07
N GLY A 130 4.51 -7.34 10.55
CA GLY A 130 5.72 -8.12 10.30
C GLY A 130 5.64 -9.02 9.07
N LEU A 131 4.62 -8.82 8.22
CA LEU A 131 4.41 -9.59 7.00
C LEU A 131 5.15 -8.90 5.85
N VAL A 132 6.45 -9.18 5.74
CA VAL A 132 7.27 -8.77 4.59
C VAL A 132 7.36 -9.93 3.61
N SER A 133 6.99 -9.70 2.36
CA SER A 133 7.22 -10.68 1.31
C SER A 133 8.73 -10.87 1.12
N ALA A 134 9.21 -12.11 1.17
CA ALA A 134 10.59 -12.43 0.81
C ALA A 134 10.87 -11.96 -0.63
N PRO A 135 12.08 -11.47 -0.93
CA PRO A 135 12.45 -11.16 -2.31
C PRO A 135 12.29 -12.44 -3.16
N PRO A 136 11.86 -12.31 -4.43
CA PRO A 136 11.79 -13.47 -5.31
C PRO A 136 13.16 -14.13 -5.38
N GLU A 137 13.23 -15.44 -5.10
CA GLU A 137 14.46 -16.21 -5.29
C GLU A 137 14.81 -16.16 -6.78
N ASP A 138 15.95 -15.55 -7.06
CA ASP A 138 16.58 -15.58 -8.37
C ASP A 138 17.07 -17.02 -8.57
N HIS A 139 16.22 -17.88 -9.16
CA HIS A 139 16.66 -19.19 -9.65
C HIS A 139 17.54 -18.99 -10.90
N ALA A 140 18.68 -18.35 -10.71
CA ALA A 140 19.83 -18.45 -11.57
C ALA A 140 20.77 -19.49 -10.93
N ASN A 141 20.66 -20.76 -11.37
CA ASN A 141 21.78 -21.67 -11.64
C ASN A 141 21.27 -23.09 -11.93
N GLY A 142 21.68 -23.62 -13.09
CA GLY A 142 21.47 -25.01 -13.52
C GLY A 142 21.42 -25.15 -15.01
#